data_AF-A0A529W9K7-F1
#
_entry.id   AF-A0A529W9K7-F1
#
_cell.length_a   1.000
_cell.length_b   1.000
_cell.length_c   1.000
_cell.angle_alpha   90.00
_cell.angle_beta   90.00
_cell.angle_gamma   90.00
#
_symmetry.space_group_name_H-M   'P 1'
#
loop_
_entity.id
_entity.type
_entity.pdbx_description
1 polymer ?
#
loop_
_entity_poly.entity_id
_entity_poly.type
_entity_poly.pdbx_seq_one_letter_code
_entity_poly.pdbx_strand_id
1 'polypeptide(L)' 'MPYLPVRDFIGYGEQPPQPEWPGGAKLALNIVVNYEEGAEYS' A
#
# COMPACT_ATOMS: atom_id res chain seq x y z
N MET A 1 -4.10 -15.82 26.62
CA MET A 1 -3.97 -14.79 25.57
C MET A 1 -4.90 -15.19 24.44
N PRO A 2 -5.97 -14.44 24.12
CA PRO A 2 -6.77 -14.77 22.95
C PRO A 2 -5.88 -14.70 21.71
N TYR A 3 -5.98 -15.70 20.84
CA TYR A 3 -5.33 -15.69 19.54
C TYR A 3 -5.91 -14.52 18.74
N LEU A 4 -5.17 -13.42 18.66
CA LEU A 4 -5.42 -12.39 17.66
C LEU A 4 -4.94 -12.95 16.31
N PRO A 5 -5.72 -12.83 15.23
CA PRO A 5 -5.23 -13.21 13.92
C PRO A 5 -3.96 -12.41 13.61
N VAL A 6 -2.96 -13.08 13.02
CA VAL A 6 -1.70 -12.43 12.60
C VAL A 6 -1.94 -11.36 11.52
N ARG A 7 -3.08 -11.43 10.85
CA ARG A 7 -3.48 -10.52 9.78
C ARG A 7 -4.54 -9.55 10.28
N ASP A 8 -4.36 -8.30 9.90
CA ASP A 8 -5.42 -7.30 9.94
C ASP A 8 -6.38 -7.53 8.76
N PHE A 9 -7.65 -7.75 9.08
CA PHE A 9 -8.73 -7.93 8.11
C PHE A 9 -9.63 -6.70 7.98
N ILE A 10 -9.43 -5.68 8.82
CA ILE A 10 -10.29 -4.49 8.89
C ILE A 10 -9.58 -3.29 8.25
N GLY A 11 -8.30 -3.11 8.53
CA GLY A 11 -7.55 -1.94 8.08
C GLY A 11 -8.19 -0.65 8.60
N TYR A 12 -8.30 0.36 7.73
CA TYR A 12 -8.90 1.65 8.08
C TYR A 12 -10.44 1.62 8.23
N GLY A 13 -11.11 0.51 7.88
CA GLY A 13 -12.57 0.42 7.95
C GLY A 13 -13.27 1.51 7.14
N GLU A 14 -14.41 1.99 7.64
CA GLU A 14 -15.24 3.02 6.98
C GLU A 14 -14.64 4.44 7.03
N GLN A 15 -13.62 4.67 7.85
CA GLN A 15 -13.06 6.00 8.13
C GLN A 15 -11.56 6.06 7.78
N PRO A 16 -11.20 6.03 6.48
CA PRO A 16 -9.82 6.22 6.08
C PRO A 16 -9.32 7.62 6.42
N PRO A 17 -8.01 7.79 6.71
CA PRO A 17 -7.44 9.10 6.94
C PRO A 17 -7.52 9.94 5.66
N GLN A 18 -7.76 11.24 5.82
CA GLN A 18 -7.66 12.18 4.71
C GLN A 18 -6.17 12.40 4.38
N PRO A 19 -5.70 12.06 3.17
CA PRO A 19 -4.32 12.32 2.82
C PRO A 19 -4.07 13.82 2.61
N GLU A 20 -3.03 14.34 3.26
CA GLU A 20 -2.59 15.73 3.14
C GLU A 20 -1.46 15.85 2.11
N TRP A 21 -1.78 15.58 0.84
CA TRP A 21 -0.78 15.66 -0.22
C TRP A 21 -0.27 17.11 -0.41
N PRO A 22 1.01 17.30 -0.79
CA PRO A 22 1.57 18.63 -1.01
C PRO A 22 0.71 19.47 -1.96
N GLY A 23 0.47 20.73 -1.59
CA GLY A 23 -0.34 21.66 -2.38
C GLY A 23 -1.83 21.34 -2.43
N GLY A 24 -2.33 20.45 -1.57
CA GLY A 24 -3.74 20.03 -1.58
C GLY A 24 -4.09 19.16 -2.79
N ALA A 25 -3.11 18.44 -3.34
CA ALA A 25 -3.33 17.56 -4.47
C ALA A 25 -4.40 16.50 -4.15
N LYS A 26 -5.26 16.19 -5.12
CA LYS A 26 -6.33 15.19 -4.96
C LYS A 26 -5.89 13.76 -5.24
N LEU A 27 -4.73 13.59 -5.86
CA LEU A 27 -4.18 12.32 -6.28
C LEU A 27 -2.65 12.35 -6.15
N ALA A 28 -2.08 11.30 -5.58
CA ALA A 28 -0.65 11.00 -5.69
C ALA A 28 -0.46 9.94 -6.77
N LEU A 29 0.34 10.23 -7.79
CA LEU A 29 0.69 9.28 -8.84
C LEU A 29 2.06 8.68 -8.54
N ASN A 30 2.13 7.34 -8.50
CA ASN A 30 3.39 6.61 -8.37
C ASN A 30 3.56 5.70 -9.60
N ILE A 31 4.51 6.03 -10.48
CA ILE A 31 4.87 5.21 -11.63
C ILE A 31 6.07 4.37 -11.24
N VAL A 32 5.88 3.05 -11.24
CA VAL A 32 6.92 2.08 -10.86
C VAL A 32 7.37 1.35 -12.12
N VAL A 33 8.69 1.28 -12.33
CA VAL A 33 9.30 0.47 -13.37
C VAL A 33 10.15 -0.58 -12.67
N ASN A 34 9.74 -1.84 -12.81
CA ASN A 34 10.58 -2.96 -12.43
C ASN A 34 11.43 -3.37 -13.63
N TYR A 35 12.67 -3.73 -13.36
CA TYR A 35 13.56 -4.33 -14.32
C TYR A 35 14.10 -5.61 -13.70
N GLU A 36 13.51 -6.73 -14.09
CA GLU A 36 13.77 -8.07 -13.53
C GLU A 36 14.10 -9.07 -14.63
N GLU A 37 14.11 -8.62 -15.89
CA GLU A 37 14.38 -9.44 -17.06
C GLU A 37 15.78 -10.07 -16.97
N GLY A 38 15.85 -11.40 -17.07
CA GLY A 38 17.09 -12.17 -16.95
C GLY A 38 17.39 -12.69 -15.54
N ALA A 39 16.50 -12.49 -14.57
CA ALA A 39 16.62 -13.06 -13.21
C ALA A 39 16.14 -14.52 -13.10
N GLU A 40 15.58 -15.08 -14.17
CA GLU A 40 15.24 -16.48 -14.27
C GLU A 40 16.49 -17.38 -14.26
N TYR A 41 16.37 -18.57 -13.68
CA TYR A 41 17.47 -19.55 -13.65
C TYR A 41 17.70 -20.13 -15.07
N SER A 42 18.96 -20.27 -15.47
CA SER A 42 19.39 -20.81 -16.77
C SER A 42 19.48 -22.33 -16.80
#